data_AF-A0A2E4Y2B5-F1
#
_entry.id   AF-A0A2E4Y2B5-F1
#
_cell.length_a   1.000
_cell.length_b   1.000
_cell.length_c   1.000
_cell.angle_alpha   90.00
_cell.angle_beta   90.00
_cell.angle_gamma   90.00
#
_symmetry.space_group_name_H-M   'P 1'
#
loop_
_entity.id
_entity.type
_entity.pdbx_description
1 polymer ?
#
loop_
_entity_poly.entity_id
_entity_poly.type
_entity_poly.pdbx_seq_one_letter_code
_entity_poly.pdbx_strand_id
1 'polypeptide(L)'
;MPVNLKIKPLRHVAIIMDGNGRWAQARSHSRIWGHIRGVRTVSQIVEEADDCGVKALTMYAFSTENWSRPLAEVKTLFSLLKKFLQKEKERIIRNRIKFKMIGDIASLPPSTYKLAKELEEKTKEHEGLKLTFAFSYGSRAEIISAFNLHISESPGVPISEVKLNCLLSNPESGDVDLLIRTGGDFRISNFLLWQCAYAELYFSPIPWPEFSKKEFRRILNEVSDRERRFGGINLHSSLIQNAEMAKKNKTLLSESLRF
;
A
#
# COMPACT_ATOMS: atom_id res chain seq x y z
N MET A 1 -26.38 4.58 -2.27
CA MET A 1 -26.84 3.17 -2.32
C MET A 1 -25.62 2.30 -2.02
N PRO A 2 -25.71 1.31 -1.13
CA PRO A 2 -24.58 0.42 -0.89
C PRO A 2 -24.34 -0.37 -2.18
N VAL A 3 -23.16 -0.21 -2.77
CA VAL A 3 -22.76 -0.99 -3.93
C VAL A 3 -22.69 -2.43 -3.47
N ASN A 4 -23.56 -3.28 -4.01
CA ASN A 4 -23.56 -4.70 -3.73
C ASN A 4 -22.34 -5.33 -4.42
N LEU A 5 -21.18 -5.21 -3.78
CA LEU A 5 -19.93 -5.74 -4.28
C LEU A 5 -19.97 -7.27 -4.07
N LYS A 6 -20.12 -8.02 -5.17
CA LYS A 6 -19.82 -9.48 -5.27
C LYS A 6 -18.32 -9.77 -5.05
N ILE A 7 -17.63 -8.95 -4.28
CA ILE A 7 -16.18 -8.88 -4.20
C ILE A 7 -15.78 -9.41 -2.83
N LYS A 8 -14.88 -10.40 -2.79
CA LYS A 8 -14.17 -10.72 -1.55
C LYS A 8 -13.34 -9.49 -1.19
N PRO A 9 -13.67 -8.72 -0.14
CA PRO A 9 -13.07 -7.41 0.06
C PRO A 9 -11.57 -7.57 0.32
N LEU A 10 -10.74 -6.89 -0.48
CA LEU A 10 -9.32 -6.72 -0.20
C LEU A 10 -9.22 -6.01 1.15
N ARG A 11 -8.59 -6.66 2.13
CA ARG A 11 -8.51 -6.15 3.49
C ARG A 11 -7.47 -5.05 3.56
N HIS A 12 -6.27 -5.27 3.01
CA HIS A 12 -5.18 -4.31 3.08
C HIS A 12 -4.64 -3.97 1.70
N VAL A 13 -4.77 -2.69 1.34
CA VAL A 13 -4.20 -2.13 0.11
C VAL A 13 -3.03 -1.21 0.46
N ALA A 14 -1.88 -1.42 -0.18
CA ALA A 14 -0.70 -0.59 -0.04
C ALA A 14 -0.46 0.21 -1.33
N ILE A 15 -0.09 1.48 -1.24
CA ILE A 15 0.09 2.34 -2.43
C ILE A 15 1.44 3.07 -2.39
N ILE A 16 2.25 2.84 -3.43
CA ILE A 16 3.43 3.65 -3.76
C ILE A 16 3.01 4.77 -4.72
N MET A 17 2.94 5.99 -4.19
CA MET A 17 2.46 7.20 -4.88
C MET A 17 3.52 7.82 -5.80
N ASP A 18 3.97 7.07 -6.80
CA ASP A 18 5.05 7.48 -7.72
C ASP A 18 4.52 8.23 -8.97
N GLY A 19 5.38 9.01 -9.62
CA GLY A 19 5.08 9.78 -10.82
C GLY A 19 4.91 11.29 -10.59
N ASN A 20 4.89 11.77 -9.35
CA ASN A 20 4.70 13.20 -9.03
C ASN A 20 5.68 14.13 -9.76
N GLY A 21 6.98 13.90 -9.61
CA GLY A 21 8.01 14.76 -10.22
C GLY A 21 8.01 14.70 -11.75
N ARG A 22 7.89 13.49 -12.32
CA ARG A 22 7.81 13.27 -13.78
C ARG A 22 6.60 13.97 -14.39
N TRP A 23 5.44 13.87 -13.74
CA TRP A 23 4.21 14.53 -14.17
C TRP A 23 4.33 16.04 -14.26
N ALA A 24 5.02 16.67 -13.30
CA ALA A 24 5.25 18.11 -13.28
C ALA A 24 6.29 18.54 -14.33
N GLN A 25 7.38 17.80 -14.45
CA GLN A 25 8.45 18.07 -15.43
C GLN A 25 7.94 17.98 -16.87
N ALA A 26 7.08 17.00 -17.18
CA ALA A 26 6.43 16.87 -18.48
C ALA A 26 5.53 18.07 -18.86
N ARG A 27 5.24 18.96 -17.90
CA ARG A 27 4.44 20.19 -18.06
C ARG A 27 5.24 21.45 -17.82
N SER A 28 6.57 21.37 -17.85
CA SER A 28 7.48 22.49 -17.61
C SER A 28 7.29 23.16 -16.23
N HIS A 29 6.84 22.39 -15.23
CA HIS A 29 6.71 22.84 -13.85
C HIS A 29 7.79 22.23 -12.96
N SER A 30 8.08 22.91 -11.85
CA SER A 30 8.93 22.35 -10.80
C SER A 30 8.27 21.12 -10.18
N ARG A 31 9.07 20.15 -9.70
CA ARG A 31 8.61 18.89 -9.11
C ARG A 31 7.57 19.06 -7.98
N ILE A 32 7.68 20.17 -7.25
CA ILE A 32 6.77 20.55 -6.17
C ILE A 32 5.31 20.60 -6.65
N TRP A 33 5.05 21.06 -7.87
CA TRP A 33 3.69 21.12 -8.42
C TRP A 33 3.03 19.75 -8.51
N GLY A 34 3.80 18.72 -8.85
CA GLY A 34 3.31 17.34 -8.86
C GLY A 34 2.88 16.89 -7.48
N HIS A 35 3.70 17.17 -6.46
CA HIS A 35 3.36 16.86 -5.07
C HIS A 35 2.13 17.61 -4.56
N ILE A 36 1.97 18.89 -4.90
CA ILE A 36 0.77 19.68 -4.54
C ILE A 36 -0.49 19.02 -5.12
N ARG A 37 -0.45 18.61 -6.40
CA ARG A 37 -1.58 17.92 -7.03
C ARG A 37 -1.80 16.53 -6.43
N GLY A 38 -0.72 15.80 -6.16
CA GLY A 38 -0.75 14.48 -5.53
C GLY A 38 -1.45 14.46 -4.16
N VAL A 39 -1.36 15.54 -3.37
CA VAL A 39 -2.10 15.66 -2.11
C VAL A 39 -3.62 15.58 -2.32
N ARG A 40 -4.14 16.14 -3.42
CA ARG A 40 -5.58 16.03 -3.74
C ARG A 40 -5.97 14.59 -4.07
N THR A 41 -5.12 13.88 -4.79
CA THR A 41 -5.31 12.45 -5.08
C THR A 41 -5.38 11.62 -3.79
N VAL A 42 -4.53 11.90 -2.80
CA VAL A 42 -4.57 11.21 -1.50
C VAL A 42 -5.96 11.30 -0.88
N SER A 43 -6.51 12.51 -0.71
CA SER A 43 -7.85 12.68 -0.12
C SER A 43 -8.92 11.89 -0.88
N GLN A 44 -8.87 11.87 -2.22
CA GLN A 44 -9.81 11.14 -3.07
C GLN A 44 -9.68 9.62 -2.90
N ILE A 45 -8.46 9.08 -2.85
CA ILE A 45 -8.23 7.65 -2.73
C ILE A 45 -8.54 7.13 -1.32
N VAL A 46 -8.25 7.91 -0.27
CA VAL A 46 -8.66 7.55 1.09
C VAL A 46 -10.18 7.47 1.20
N GLU A 47 -10.91 8.38 0.55
CA GLU A 47 -12.38 8.38 0.56
C GLU A 47 -12.91 7.16 -0.19
N GLU A 48 -12.31 6.88 -1.34
CA GLU A 48 -12.70 5.75 -2.16
C GLU A 48 -12.40 4.40 -1.52
N ALA A 49 -11.29 4.29 -0.78
CA ALA A 49 -10.95 3.09 -0.03
C ALA A 49 -11.98 2.81 1.09
N ASP A 50 -12.41 3.87 1.79
CA ASP A 50 -13.48 3.80 2.80
C ASP A 50 -14.82 3.38 2.16
N ASP A 51 -15.21 4.03 1.06
CA ASP A 51 -16.43 3.72 0.30
C ASP A 51 -16.45 2.29 -0.26
N CYS A 52 -15.30 1.78 -0.69
CA CYS A 52 -15.14 0.40 -1.20
C CYS A 52 -15.04 -0.66 -0.08
N GLY A 53 -15.03 -0.26 1.19
CA GLY A 53 -14.97 -1.18 2.33
C GLY A 53 -13.58 -1.80 2.59
N VAL A 54 -12.51 -1.18 2.06
CA VAL A 54 -11.13 -1.57 2.37
C VAL A 54 -10.90 -1.42 3.88
N LYS A 55 -10.23 -2.39 4.52
CA LYS A 55 -10.05 -2.39 5.98
C LYS A 55 -8.79 -1.65 6.43
N ALA A 56 -7.74 -1.68 5.61
CA ALA A 56 -6.48 -1.00 5.83
C ALA A 56 -5.94 -0.41 4.53
N LEU A 57 -5.49 0.84 4.59
CA LEU A 57 -4.83 1.53 3.49
C LEU A 57 -3.49 2.08 3.98
N THR A 58 -2.38 1.57 3.41
CA THR A 58 -1.03 2.07 3.73
C THR A 58 -0.44 2.83 2.55
N MET A 59 -0.14 4.11 2.73
CA MET A 59 0.37 4.98 1.67
C MET A 59 1.83 5.35 1.90
N TYR A 60 2.67 5.17 0.89
CA TYR A 60 4.09 5.49 0.97
C TYR A 60 4.31 7.00 0.73
N ALA A 61 4.22 7.78 1.81
CA ALA A 61 4.26 9.24 1.75
C ALA A 61 5.68 9.80 1.55
N PHE A 62 6.68 9.18 2.18
CA PHE A 62 8.09 9.59 2.06
C PHE A 62 9.01 8.40 2.39
N SER A 63 9.91 8.04 1.49
CA SER A 63 10.89 6.96 1.72
C SER A 63 12.17 7.47 2.38
N THR A 64 12.94 6.58 3.01
CA THR A 64 14.28 6.88 3.52
C THR A 64 15.21 7.45 2.44
N GLU A 65 15.09 7.00 1.20
CA GLU A 65 15.92 7.48 0.09
C GLU A 65 15.55 8.90 -0.35
N ASN A 66 14.38 9.41 0.05
CA ASN A 66 13.96 10.78 -0.28
C ASN A 66 14.74 11.85 0.48
N TRP A 67 15.53 11.49 1.49
CA TRP A 67 16.49 12.40 2.14
C TRP A 67 17.60 12.88 1.21
N SER A 68 17.91 12.13 0.14
CA SER A 68 18.89 12.53 -0.88
C SER A 68 18.44 13.71 -1.76
N ARG A 69 17.18 14.16 -1.62
CA ARG A 69 16.61 15.27 -2.42
C ARG A 69 17.05 16.63 -1.88
N PRO A 70 16.97 17.70 -2.70
CA PRO A 70 17.29 19.05 -2.25
C PRO A 70 16.49 19.46 -0.99
N LEU A 71 17.16 20.09 -0.02
CA LEU A 71 16.55 20.47 1.27
C LEU A 71 15.27 21.31 1.13
N ALA A 72 15.19 22.16 0.10
CA ALA A 72 13.99 22.96 -0.18
C ALA A 72 12.78 22.10 -0.58
N GLU A 73 13.00 21.02 -1.36
CA GLU A 73 11.95 20.06 -1.71
C GLU A 73 11.49 19.30 -0.47
N VAL A 74 12.43 18.82 0.36
CA VAL A 74 12.12 18.11 1.62
C VAL A 74 11.28 18.98 2.56
N LYS A 75 11.66 20.24 2.79
CA LYS A 75 10.89 21.19 3.62
C LYS A 75 9.47 21.41 3.06
N THR A 76 9.34 21.46 1.75
CA THR A 76 8.04 21.64 1.09
C THR A 76 7.15 20.41 1.30
N LEU A 77 7.70 19.20 1.19
CA LEU A 77 6.98 17.96 1.46
C LEU A 77 6.45 17.89 2.90
N PHE A 78 7.23 18.36 3.88
CA PHE A 78 6.79 18.42 5.27
C PHE A 78 5.65 19.42 5.47
N SER A 79 5.72 20.58 4.80
CA SER A 79 4.63 21.57 4.80
C SER A 79 3.35 21.01 4.19
N LEU A 80 3.46 20.26 3.08
CA LEU A 80 2.33 19.61 2.43
C LEU A 80 1.69 18.54 3.32
N LEU A 81 2.49 17.70 3.97
CA LEU A 81 2.00 16.72 4.94
C LEU A 81 1.23 17.40 6.08
N LYS A 82 1.79 18.46 6.67
CA LYS A 82 1.11 19.22 7.74
C LYS A 82 -0.23 19.77 7.26
N LYS A 83 -0.27 20.42 6.10
CA LYS A 83 -1.52 20.97 5.52
C LYS A 83 -2.55 19.88 5.24
N PHE A 84 -2.11 18.74 4.73
CA PHE A 84 -2.98 17.58 4.52
C PHE A 84 -3.59 17.11 5.83
N LEU A 85 -2.77 16.86 6.86
CA LEU A 85 -3.26 16.38 8.16
C LEU A 85 -4.23 17.37 8.81
N GLN A 86 -3.96 18.68 8.72
CA GLN A 86 -4.88 19.70 9.22
C GLN A 86 -6.23 19.68 8.51
N LYS A 87 -6.22 19.50 7.18
CA LYS A 87 -7.43 19.47 6.36
C LYS A 87 -8.24 18.19 6.55
N GLU A 88 -7.57 17.03 6.59
CA GLU A 88 -8.25 15.74 6.66
C GLU A 88 -8.64 15.34 8.08
N LYS A 89 -8.13 16.01 9.12
CA LYS A 89 -8.42 15.71 10.53
C LYS A 89 -9.92 15.58 10.81
N GLU A 90 -10.72 16.55 10.39
CA GLU A 90 -12.17 16.52 10.63
C GLU A 90 -12.84 15.33 9.94
N ARG A 91 -12.40 15.01 8.71
CA ARG A 91 -12.93 13.87 7.95
C ARG A 91 -12.55 12.55 8.59
N ILE A 92 -11.28 12.40 8.98
CA ILE A 92 -10.76 11.22 9.68
C ILE A 92 -11.56 10.96 10.95
N ILE A 93 -11.85 12.00 11.73
CA ILE A 93 -12.64 11.87 12.96
C ILE A 93 -14.09 11.50 12.64
N ARG A 94 -14.72 12.24 11.72
CA ARG A 94 -16.13 12.04 11.34
C ARG A 94 -16.40 10.63 10.81
N ASN A 95 -15.49 10.10 9.99
CA ASN A 95 -15.62 8.78 9.38
C ASN A 95 -15.12 7.64 10.28
N ARG A 96 -14.75 7.92 11.53
CA ARG A 96 -14.16 6.93 12.46
C ARG A 96 -12.99 6.17 11.82
N ILE A 97 -12.10 6.88 11.12
CA ILE A 97 -10.86 6.34 10.55
C ILE A 97 -9.83 6.23 11.68
N LYS A 98 -9.15 5.09 11.79
CA LYS A 98 -8.01 4.89 12.69
C LYS A 98 -6.73 5.30 11.98
N PHE A 99 -6.13 6.42 12.37
CA PHE A 99 -4.95 6.97 11.73
C PHE A 99 -3.66 6.53 12.42
N LYS A 100 -2.63 6.22 11.63
CA LYS A 100 -1.28 5.89 12.12
C LYS A 100 -0.19 6.40 11.17
N MET A 101 0.95 6.80 11.71
CA MET A 101 2.19 6.98 10.97
C MET A 101 3.21 5.92 11.36
N ILE A 102 3.97 5.44 10.37
CA ILE A 102 5.07 4.47 10.57
C ILE A 102 6.36 4.96 9.92
N GLY A 103 7.50 4.43 10.37
CA GLY A 103 8.84 4.86 9.96
C GLY A 103 9.46 5.85 10.95
N ASP A 104 10.52 6.56 10.54
CA ASP A 104 11.17 7.57 11.37
C ASP A 104 10.36 8.87 11.41
N ILE A 105 9.29 8.86 12.19
CA ILE A 105 8.43 10.03 12.41
C ILE A 105 9.09 11.10 13.29
N ALA A 106 10.12 10.74 14.07
CA ALA A 106 10.83 11.68 14.93
C ALA A 106 11.61 12.73 14.12
N SER A 107 11.97 12.39 12.88
CA SER A 107 12.57 13.32 11.91
C SER A 107 11.62 14.44 11.40
N LEU A 108 10.31 14.36 11.69
CA LEU A 108 9.35 15.39 11.30
C LEU A 108 9.59 16.70 12.07
N PRO A 109 9.29 17.87 11.48
CA PRO A 109 9.28 19.13 12.20
C PRO A 109 8.35 19.05 13.44
N PRO A 110 8.72 19.65 14.59
CA PRO A 110 7.99 19.47 15.85
C PRO A 110 6.48 19.70 15.76
N SER A 111 6.06 20.71 15.00
CA SER A 111 4.63 21.01 14.81
C SER A 111 3.88 19.95 13.99
N THR A 112 4.55 19.29 13.05
CA THR A 112 3.96 18.20 12.24
C THR A 112 3.94 16.90 13.05
N TYR A 113 5.02 16.60 13.77
CA TYR A 113 5.09 15.46 14.69
C TYR A 113 3.96 15.52 15.74
N LYS A 114 3.81 16.66 16.43
CA LYS A 114 2.75 16.85 17.43
C LYS A 114 1.36 16.65 16.83
N LEU A 115 1.10 17.22 15.66
CA LEU A 115 -0.19 17.06 14.96
C LEU A 115 -0.47 15.59 14.61
N ALA A 116 0.53 14.86 14.11
CA ALA A 116 0.38 13.44 13.78
C ALA A 116 0.07 12.62 15.04
N LYS A 117 0.84 12.77 16.12
CA LYS A 117 0.63 12.07 17.39
C LYS A 117 -0.72 12.38 18.04
N GLU A 118 -1.16 13.64 18.01
CA GLU A 118 -2.49 14.02 18.49
C GLU A 118 -3.62 13.34 17.69
N LEU A 119 -3.44 13.19 16.38
CA LEU A 119 -4.43 12.55 15.51
C LEU A 119 -4.45 11.03 15.73
N GLU A 120 -3.29 10.40 15.88
CA GLU A 120 -3.18 8.97 16.26
C GLU A 120 -3.92 8.70 17.57
N GLU A 121 -3.62 9.48 18.62
CA GLU A 121 -4.24 9.29 19.93
C GLU A 121 -5.76 9.48 19.90
N LYS A 122 -6.24 10.50 19.18
CA LYS A 122 -7.68 10.76 19.04
C LYS A 122 -8.43 9.68 18.27
N THR A 123 -7.74 8.90 17.46
CA THR A 123 -8.35 7.91 16.55
C THR A 123 -8.01 6.48 16.94
N LYS A 124 -7.33 6.25 18.07
CA LYS A 124 -6.82 4.92 18.46
C LYS A 124 -7.93 3.86 18.65
N GLU A 125 -9.10 4.28 19.13
CA GLU A 125 -10.29 3.43 19.36
C GLU A 125 -11.27 3.43 18.16
N HIS A 126 -10.87 4.01 17.03
CA HIS A 126 -11.69 3.99 15.83
C HIS A 126 -11.64 2.62 15.15
N GLU A 127 -12.77 2.18 14.61
CA GLU A 127 -12.95 0.84 14.01
C GLU A 127 -13.20 0.87 12.50
N GLY A 128 -13.23 2.07 11.89
CA GLY A 128 -13.34 2.24 10.44
C GLY A 128 -12.03 1.92 9.72
N LEU A 129 -11.81 2.56 8.56
CA LEU A 129 -10.59 2.37 7.78
C LEU A 129 -9.33 2.60 8.64
N LYS A 130 -8.39 1.65 8.62
CA LYS A 130 -7.05 1.81 9.18
C LYS A 130 -6.17 2.53 8.17
N LEU A 131 -6.02 3.85 8.31
CA LEU A 131 -5.22 4.68 7.42
C LEU A 131 -3.81 4.82 7.97
N THR A 132 -2.82 4.30 7.23
CA THR A 132 -1.40 4.36 7.62
C THR A 132 -0.58 5.16 6.64
N PHE A 133 0.18 6.14 7.11
CA PHE A 133 1.19 6.84 6.32
C PHE A 133 2.59 6.39 6.69
N ALA A 134 3.31 5.85 5.70
CA ALA A 134 4.71 5.49 5.85
C ALA A 134 5.59 6.69 5.50
N PHE A 135 6.31 7.19 6.49
CA PHE A 135 7.13 8.41 6.40
C PHE A 135 8.55 8.14 6.90
N SER A 136 9.54 8.50 6.09
CA SER A 136 10.93 8.09 6.30
C SER A 136 11.01 6.60 6.64
N TYR A 137 10.21 5.81 5.93
CA TYR A 137 10.03 4.39 6.17
C TYR A 137 10.88 3.59 5.20
N GLY A 138 11.39 2.45 5.69
CA GLY A 138 12.00 1.41 4.87
C GLY A 138 11.86 0.08 5.58
N SER A 139 11.36 -0.94 4.88
CA SER A 139 11.02 -2.24 5.47
C SER A 139 12.23 -2.96 6.05
N ARG A 140 13.41 -2.84 5.42
CA ARG A 140 14.65 -3.37 6.00
C ARG A 140 14.96 -2.79 7.39
N ALA A 141 14.79 -1.48 7.56
CA ALA A 141 15.04 -0.82 8.85
C ALA A 141 13.98 -1.25 9.89
N GLU A 142 12.71 -1.33 9.49
CA GLU A 142 11.64 -1.85 10.34
C GLU A 142 11.94 -3.26 10.86
N ILE A 143 12.34 -4.17 9.97
CA ILE A 143 12.66 -5.56 10.33
C ILE A 143 13.84 -5.58 11.31
N ILE A 144 14.93 -4.86 11.01
CA ILE A 144 16.09 -4.77 11.92
C ILE A 144 15.68 -4.25 13.30
N SER A 145 14.85 -3.20 13.37
CA SER A 145 14.33 -2.66 14.63
C SER A 145 13.51 -3.70 15.41
N ALA A 146 12.65 -4.47 14.75
CA ALA A 146 11.86 -5.53 15.38
C ALA A 146 12.74 -6.66 15.93
N PHE A 147 13.77 -7.09 15.19
CA PHE A 147 14.73 -8.08 15.67
C PHE A 147 15.51 -7.59 16.89
N ASN A 148 16.02 -6.35 16.85
CA ASN A 148 16.77 -5.77 17.98
C ASN A 148 15.89 -5.67 19.23
N LEU A 149 14.62 -5.28 19.07
CA LEU A 149 13.65 -5.26 20.17
C LEU A 149 13.47 -6.65 20.77
N HIS A 150 13.23 -7.67 19.95
CA HIS A 150 13.07 -9.06 20.41
C HIS A 150 14.31 -9.57 21.16
N ILE A 151 15.51 -9.33 20.61
CA ILE A 151 16.77 -9.74 21.26
C ILE A 151 16.92 -9.08 22.63
N SER A 152 16.54 -7.80 22.75
CA SER A 152 16.63 -7.06 24.02
C SER A 152 15.62 -7.53 25.07
N GLU A 153 14.39 -7.87 24.66
CA GLU A 153 13.31 -8.29 25.55
C GLU A 153 13.35 -9.78 25.89
N SER A 154 13.95 -10.61 25.03
CA SER A 154 13.92 -12.08 25.12
C SER A 154 15.24 -12.71 24.65
N PRO A 155 16.36 -12.44 25.36
CA PRO A 155 17.68 -12.92 24.96
C PRO A 155 17.73 -14.45 24.91
N GLY A 156 18.30 -14.99 23.83
CA GLY A 156 18.44 -16.44 23.62
C GLY A 156 17.17 -17.15 23.13
N VAL A 157 16.03 -16.46 23.01
CA VAL A 157 14.79 -17.02 22.50
C VAL A 157 14.70 -16.80 20.98
N PRO A 158 14.53 -17.85 20.15
CA PRO A 158 14.31 -17.69 18.72
C PRO A 158 13.04 -16.88 18.43
N ILE A 159 13.09 -15.99 17.43
CA ILE A 159 11.91 -15.26 16.97
C ILE A 159 11.10 -16.13 16.01
N SER A 160 9.77 -16.12 16.17
CA SER A 160 8.83 -16.74 15.24
C SER A 160 8.23 -15.70 14.30
N GLU A 161 7.66 -16.13 13.17
CA GLU A 161 6.93 -15.23 12.27
C GLU A 161 5.78 -14.51 12.98
N VAL A 162 5.05 -15.22 13.85
CA VAL A 162 3.97 -14.65 14.68
C VAL A 162 4.49 -13.54 15.57
N LYS A 163 5.63 -13.76 16.25
CA LYS A 163 6.23 -12.74 17.11
C LYS A 163 6.76 -11.56 16.30
N LEU A 164 7.41 -11.81 15.16
CA LEU A 164 7.88 -10.74 14.27
C LEU A 164 6.70 -9.88 13.78
N ASN A 165 5.60 -10.49 13.34
CA ASN A 165 4.39 -9.78 12.92
C ASN A 165 3.88 -8.81 13.99
N CYS A 166 3.89 -9.22 15.27
CA CYS A 166 3.48 -8.37 16.39
C CYS A 166 4.44 -7.21 16.68
N LEU A 167 5.72 -7.34 16.31
CA LEU A 167 6.76 -6.34 16.57
C LEU A 167 6.95 -5.33 15.43
N LEU A 168 6.34 -5.54 14.26
CA LEU A 168 6.38 -4.57 13.16
C LEU A 168 5.60 -3.29 13.51
N SER A 169 5.79 -2.22 12.73
CA SER A 169 5.29 -0.88 13.09
C SER A 169 3.76 -0.79 13.17
N ASN A 170 3.04 -1.64 12.45
CA ASN A 170 1.57 -1.63 12.43
C ASN A 170 0.94 -3.02 12.25
N PRO A 171 0.97 -3.87 13.30
CA PRO A 171 0.45 -5.24 13.23
C PRO A 171 -1.04 -5.31 12.91
N GLU A 172 -1.82 -4.31 13.34
CA GLU A 172 -3.27 -4.29 13.17
C GLU A 172 -3.74 -4.21 11.71
N SER A 173 -2.89 -3.75 10.79
CA SER A 173 -3.22 -3.71 9.36
C SER A 173 -3.13 -5.08 8.69
N GLY A 174 -2.38 -6.02 9.27
CA GLY A 174 -2.12 -7.34 8.70
C GLY A 174 -1.32 -7.29 7.39
N ASP A 175 -1.24 -8.45 6.74
CA ASP A 175 -0.55 -8.60 5.45
C ASP A 175 -1.23 -7.80 4.35
N VAL A 176 -0.44 -7.39 3.35
CA VAL A 176 -0.92 -6.67 2.18
C VAL A 176 -1.58 -7.66 1.20
N ASP A 177 -2.81 -7.39 0.82
CA ASP A 177 -3.48 -8.16 -0.23
C ASP A 177 -3.12 -7.64 -1.62
N LEU A 178 -2.97 -6.32 -1.75
CA LEU A 178 -2.68 -5.64 -3.01
C LEU A 178 -1.72 -4.48 -2.78
N LEU A 179 -0.58 -4.50 -3.48
CA LEU A 179 0.32 -3.36 -3.61
C LEU A 179 0.13 -2.70 -4.97
N ILE A 180 -0.27 -1.43 -4.97
CA ILE A 180 -0.39 -0.60 -6.17
C ILE A 180 0.82 0.32 -6.23
N ARG A 181 1.46 0.42 -7.39
CA ARG A 181 2.45 1.46 -7.70
C ARG A 181 2.05 2.23 -8.94
N THR A 182 2.01 3.55 -8.83
CA THR A 182 1.70 4.45 -9.95
C THR A 182 2.97 4.91 -10.69
N GLY A 183 2.82 5.54 -11.85
CA GLY A 183 3.91 6.19 -12.57
C GLY A 183 4.80 5.28 -13.41
N GLY A 184 4.43 4.02 -13.64
CA GLY A 184 5.04 3.15 -14.65
C GLY A 184 6.33 2.42 -14.26
N ASP A 185 6.74 2.48 -12.99
CA ASP A 185 7.93 1.78 -12.50
C ASP A 185 7.58 0.41 -11.91
N PHE A 186 8.35 -0.63 -12.25
CA PHE A 186 8.11 -2.03 -11.85
C PHE A 186 9.02 -2.46 -10.69
N ARG A 187 8.83 -1.89 -9.50
CA ARG A 187 9.57 -2.29 -8.28
C ARG A 187 8.84 -1.90 -7.00
N ILE A 188 9.18 -2.52 -5.88
CA ILE A 188 8.55 -2.26 -4.56
C ILE A 188 9.30 -1.17 -3.78
N SER A 189 10.59 -0.94 -4.05
CA SER A 189 11.37 0.15 -3.42
C SER A 189 11.38 0.12 -1.88
N ASN A 190 11.69 -1.05 -1.30
CA ASN A 190 11.83 -1.23 0.17
C ASN A 190 10.55 -0.94 0.97
N PHE A 191 9.38 -1.01 0.31
CA PHE A 191 8.08 -0.77 0.95
C PHE A 191 7.42 -2.08 1.38
N LEU A 192 7.13 -2.23 2.68
CA LEU A 192 6.35 -3.35 3.24
C LEU A 192 6.81 -4.74 2.76
N LEU A 193 8.11 -5.01 2.70
CA LEU A 193 8.66 -6.23 2.08
C LEU A 193 8.12 -7.50 2.76
N TRP A 194 8.10 -7.51 4.09
CA TRP A 194 7.57 -8.62 4.88
C TRP A 194 6.06 -8.79 4.64
N GLN A 195 5.31 -7.70 4.78
CA GLN A 195 3.86 -7.68 4.67
C GLN A 195 3.37 -7.96 3.24
N CYS A 196 4.21 -7.78 2.21
CA CYS A 196 3.89 -8.03 0.81
C CYS A 196 4.27 -9.43 0.31
N ALA A 197 4.69 -10.36 1.19
CA ALA A 197 5.16 -11.69 0.79
C ALA A 197 4.20 -12.45 -0.16
N TYR A 198 2.88 -12.25 0.01
CA TYR A 198 1.83 -12.84 -0.81
C TYR A 198 0.86 -11.81 -1.40
N ALA A 199 1.32 -10.56 -1.54
CA ALA A 199 0.51 -9.49 -2.13
C ALA A 199 0.42 -9.65 -3.65
N GLU A 200 -0.75 -9.34 -4.20
CA GLU A 200 -0.87 -9.04 -5.64
C GLU A 200 -0.16 -7.71 -5.92
N LEU A 201 0.60 -7.65 -7.00
CA LEU A 201 1.35 -6.45 -7.39
C LEU A 201 0.71 -5.83 -8.63
N TYR A 202 0.31 -4.56 -8.53
CA TYR A 202 -0.28 -3.80 -9.62
C TYR A 202 0.56 -2.58 -9.97
N PHE A 203 1.09 -2.54 -11.19
CA PHE A 203 1.91 -1.42 -11.69
C PHE A 203 1.10 -0.61 -12.70
N SER A 204 0.60 0.55 -12.28
CA SER A 204 -0.15 1.46 -13.13
C SER A 204 0.79 2.43 -13.86
N PRO A 205 0.64 2.62 -15.19
CA PRO A 205 1.40 3.63 -15.92
C PRO A 205 0.94 5.05 -15.59
N ILE A 206 -0.25 5.23 -15.01
CA ILE A 206 -0.82 6.54 -14.69
C ILE A 206 0.00 7.17 -13.55
N PRO A 207 0.49 8.41 -13.70
CA PRO A 207 1.23 9.08 -12.64
C PRO A 207 0.28 9.48 -11.49
N TRP A 208 0.78 9.47 -10.25
CA TRP A 208 -0.03 9.75 -9.05
C TRP A 208 -0.93 11.00 -9.14
N PRO A 209 -0.48 12.16 -9.69
CA PRO A 209 -1.34 13.34 -9.83
C PRO A 209 -2.56 13.20 -10.76
N GLU A 210 -2.65 12.12 -11.54
CA GLU A 210 -3.75 11.79 -12.45
C GLU A 210 -4.49 10.50 -12.05
N PHE A 211 -3.98 9.79 -11.04
CA PHE A 211 -4.64 8.59 -10.53
C PHE A 211 -5.99 8.97 -9.92
N SER A 212 -7.05 8.22 -10.27
CA SER A 212 -8.43 8.62 -9.98
C SER A 212 -9.18 7.55 -9.18
N LYS A 213 -10.27 7.95 -8.53
CA LYS A 213 -11.22 7.04 -7.87
C LYS A 213 -11.68 5.91 -8.81
N LYS A 214 -11.98 6.24 -10.06
CA LYS A 214 -12.40 5.28 -11.10
C LYS A 214 -11.32 4.24 -11.37
N GLU A 215 -10.08 4.68 -11.49
CA GLU A 215 -8.94 3.79 -11.72
C GLU A 215 -8.68 2.89 -10.52
N PHE A 216 -8.73 3.45 -9.31
CA PHE A 216 -8.60 2.68 -8.08
C PHE A 216 -9.66 1.57 -7.99
N ARG A 217 -10.95 1.89 -8.20
CA ARG A 217 -12.02 0.88 -8.26
C ARG A 217 -11.78 -0.18 -9.32
N ARG A 218 -11.34 0.23 -10.51
CA ARG A 218 -11.03 -0.70 -11.62
C ARG A 218 -9.98 -1.72 -11.18
N ILE A 219 -8.91 -1.25 -10.53
CA ILE A 219 -7.82 -2.10 -10.04
C ILE A 219 -8.30 -3.04 -8.94
N LEU A 220 -9.09 -2.53 -7.97
CA LEU A 220 -9.67 -3.39 -6.92
C LEU A 220 -10.51 -4.52 -7.52
N ASN A 221 -11.35 -4.22 -8.51
CA ASN A 221 -12.18 -5.22 -9.18
C ASN A 221 -11.32 -6.25 -9.93
N GLU A 222 -10.34 -5.80 -10.72
CA GLU A 222 -9.46 -6.66 -11.51
C GLU A 222 -8.66 -7.66 -10.65
N VAL A 223 -8.23 -7.22 -9.46
CA VAL A 223 -7.44 -8.06 -8.54
C VAL A 223 -8.34 -9.00 -7.73
N SER A 224 -9.56 -8.59 -7.42
CA SER A 224 -10.47 -9.42 -6.62
C SER A 224 -10.98 -10.65 -7.36
N ASP A 225 -10.94 -10.62 -8.69
CA ASP A 225 -11.29 -11.77 -9.54
C ASP A 225 -10.15 -12.80 -9.65
N ARG A 226 -8.95 -12.52 -9.13
CA ARG A 226 -7.80 -13.42 -9.21
C ARG A 226 -7.86 -14.49 -8.13
N GLU A 227 -7.60 -15.74 -8.54
CA GLU A 227 -7.55 -16.87 -7.61
C GLU A 227 -6.25 -16.85 -6.80
N ARG A 228 -6.34 -16.53 -5.49
CA ARG A 228 -5.18 -16.52 -4.58
C ARG A 228 -4.86 -17.94 -4.12
N ARG A 229 -3.78 -18.50 -4.67
CA ARG A 229 -3.41 -19.91 -4.45
C ARG A 229 -2.51 -20.14 -3.23
N PHE A 230 -1.78 -19.15 -2.72
CA PHE A 230 -0.85 -19.28 -1.57
C PHE A 230 0.05 -20.55 -1.64
N GLY A 231 0.48 -20.95 -2.84
CA GLY A 231 1.22 -22.20 -3.05
C GLY A 231 0.38 -23.50 -3.00
N GLY A 232 -0.90 -23.43 -2.61
CA GLY A 232 -1.86 -24.52 -2.67
C GLY A 232 -2.33 -24.79 -4.09
N ILE A 233 -2.26 -26.05 -4.51
CA ILE A 233 -2.85 -26.52 -5.77
C ILE A 233 -4.25 -27.03 -5.42
N ASN A 234 -5.28 -26.52 -6.09
CA ASN A 234 -6.61 -27.13 -6.00
C ASN A 234 -6.56 -28.46 -6.79
N LEU A 235 -6.16 -29.53 -6.10
CA LEU A 235 -5.86 -30.85 -6.69
C LEU A 235 -7.02 -31.42 -7.52
N HIS A 236 -8.27 -31.08 -7.17
CA HIS A 236 -9.43 -31.67 -7.81
C HIS A 236 -9.77 -31.03 -9.16
N SER A 237 -9.59 -29.71 -9.30
CA SER A 237 -9.80 -29.01 -10.57
C SER A 237 -8.62 -29.19 -11.54
N SER A 238 -7.40 -29.31 -11.01
CA SER A 238 -6.21 -29.43 -11.86
C SER A 238 -6.14 -30.77 -12.59
N LEU A 239 -6.53 -31.89 -11.98
CA LEU A 239 -6.42 -33.21 -12.64
C LEU A 239 -7.41 -33.38 -13.79
N ILE A 240 -8.66 -32.92 -13.64
CA ILE A 240 -9.68 -33.01 -14.68
C ILE A 240 -9.34 -32.06 -15.84
N GLN A 241 -9.00 -30.80 -15.54
CA GLN A 241 -8.57 -29.85 -16.57
C GLN A 241 -7.29 -30.31 -17.27
N ASN A 242 -6.31 -30.86 -16.55
CA ASN A 242 -5.09 -31.37 -17.15
C ASN A 242 -5.38 -32.60 -18.03
N ALA A 243 -6.29 -33.48 -17.64
CA ALA A 243 -6.69 -34.63 -18.45
C ALA A 243 -7.43 -34.21 -19.74
N GLU A 244 -8.32 -33.22 -19.65
CA GLU A 244 -9.02 -32.68 -20.82
C GLU A 244 -8.07 -31.93 -21.77
N MET A 245 -7.16 -31.15 -21.21
CA MET A 245 -6.14 -30.42 -21.98
C MET A 245 -5.15 -31.39 -22.64
N ALA A 246 -4.76 -32.46 -21.96
CA ALA A 246 -3.94 -33.53 -22.53
C ALA A 246 -4.66 -34.25 -23.68
N LYS A 247 -5.97 -34.54 -23.55
CA LYS A 247 -6.76 -35.11 -24.64
C LYS A 247 -6.82 -34.18 -25.84
N LYS A 248 -7.09 -32.89 -25.62
CA LYS A 248 -7.16 -31.88 -26.69
C LYS A 248 -5.83 -31.71 -27.41
N ASN A 249 -4.72 -31.68 -26.67
CA ASN A 249 -3.37 -31.61 -27.24
C ASN A 249 -3.03 -32.86 -28.06
N LYS A 250 -3.44 -34.05 -27.59
CA LYS A 250 -3.25 -35.30 -28.34
C LYS A 250 -4.02 -35.30 -29.67
N THR A 251 -5.25 -34.78 -29.68
CA THR A 251 -6.04 -34.66 -30.91
C THR A 251 -5.37 -33.71 -31.92
N LEU A 252 -4.94 -32.53 -31.46
CA LEU A 252 -4.24 -31.54 -32.30
C LEU A 252 -2.94 -32.11 -32.90
N LEU A 253 -2.17 -32.87 -32.12
CA LEU A 253 -0.94 -33.53 -32.59
C LEU A 253 -1.24 -34.63 -33.61
N SER A 254 -2.34 -35.36 -33.44
CA SER A 254 -2.76 -36.41 -34.39
C SER A 254 -3.30 -35.85 -35.71
N GLU A 255 -3.82 -34.62 -35.71
CA GLU A 255 -4.28 -33.90 -36.90
C GLU A 255 -3.10 -33.26 -37.64
N SER A 256 -2.07 -32.77 -36.93
CA SER A 256 -0.85 -32.21 -37.53
C SER A 256 0.06 -33.25 -38.19
N LEU A 257 -0.13 -34.54 -37.91
CA LEU A 257 0.65 -35.65 -38.47
C LEU A 257 -0.02 -36.30 -39.71
N ARG A 258 -1.12 -35.72 -40.23
CA ARG A 258 -1.83 -36.20 -41.44
C ARG A 258 -1.47 -35.44 -42.72
N PHE A 259 -0.30 -34.80 -42.76
CA PHE A 259 0.29 -34.23 -43.97
C PHE A 259 1.59 -34.95 -44.32
#